data_AF-A0A537TMJ4-F1
#
_entry.id   AF-A0A537TMJ4-F1
#
_cell.length_a   1.000
_cell.length_b   1.000
_cell.length_c   1.000
_cell.angle_alpha   90.00
_cell.angle_beta   90.00
_cell.angle_gamma   90.00
#
_symmetry.space_group_name_H-M   'P 1'
#
loop_
_entity.id
_entity.type
_entity.pdbx_description
1 polymer ?
#
loop_
_entity_poly.entity_id
_entity_poly.type
_entity_poly.pdbx_seq_one_letter_code
_entity_poly.pdbx_strand_id
1 'polypeptide(L)' 'MSRDPNDHVTFGGSGSHYCLGAWLARLEVRIILEEMIARGIRLELADAPARARSNFVNGLQTLPVSVVSRGSRVPA' A
#
# COMPACT_ATOMS: atom_id res chain seq x y z
N MET A 1 11.71 -2.67 -4.21
CA MET A 1 11.72 -3.20 -2.82
C MET A 1 13.14 -3.64 -2.51
N SER A 2 13.93 -2.83 -1.81
CA SER A 2 15.39 -3.04 -1.63
C SER A 2 15.80 -3.31 -0.17
N ARG A 3 14.85 -3.41 0.76
CA ARG A 3 15.13 -3.74 2.16
C ARG A 3 15.39 -5.25 2.27
N ASP A 4 16.57 -5.62 2.76
CA ASP A 4 17.00 -7.00 2.98
C ASP A 4 17.95 -7.08 4.20
N PRO A 5 17.63 -7.88 5.25
CA PRO A 5 16.42 -8.68 5.40
C PRO A 5 15.17 -7.83 5.69
N ASN A 6 13.99 -8.41 5.44
CA ASN A 6 12.69 -7.75 5.64
C ASN A 6 11.81 -8.55 6.61
N ASP A 7 12.31 -8.78 7.83
CA ASP A 7 11.68 -9.62 8.86
C ASP A 7 10.60 -8.88 9.67
N HIS A 8 9.67 -8.23 8.97
CA HIS A 8 8.57 -7.51 9.62
C HIS A 8 7.51 -8.46 10.20
N VAL A 9 6.85 -8.05 11.28
CA VAL A 9 5.81 -8.85 11.97
C VAL A 9 4.38 -8.42 11.68
N THR A 10 4.15 -7.64 10.61
CA THR A 10 2.82 -7.14 10.19
C THR A 10 1.73 -8.23 10.09
N PHE A 11 2.11 -9.47 9.75
CA PHE A 11 1.20 -10.60 9.57
C PHE A 11 1.13 -11.53 10.80
N GLY A 12 1.56 -11.03 11.96
CA GLY A 12 1.81 -11.84 13.15
C GLY A 12 3.20 -12.49 13.10
N GLY A 13 3.69 -12.90 14.27
CA GLY A 13 4.92 -13.69 14.36
C GLY A 13 4.76 -15.09 13.76
N SER A 14 5.86 -15.85 13.71
CA SER A 14 5.92 -17.22 13.19
C SER A 14 5.24 -18.25 14.12
N GLY A 15 3.92 -18.12 14.33
CA GLY A 15 3.14 -18.98 15.21
C GLY A 15 1.86 -19.50 14.58
N SER A 16 1.08 -20.27 15.35
CA SER A 16 -0.15 -20.95 14.89
C SER A 16 -1.26 -20.01 14.37
N HIS A 17 -1.16 -18.72 14.70
CA HIS A 17 -2.07 -17.66 14.23
C HIS A 17 -1.44 -16.73 13.21
N TYR A 18 -0.38 -17.17 12.52
CA TYR A 18 0.18 -16.41 11.41
C TYR A 18 -0.92 -16.12 10.38
N CYS A 19 -0.93 -14.90 9.87
CA CYS A 19 -2.03 -14.42 9.02
C CYS A 19 -2.20 -15.32 7.80
N LEU A 20 -3.36 -15.99 7.75
CA LEU A 20 -3.74 -16.85 6.62
C LEU A 20 -3.75 -16.08 5.30
N GLY A 21 -4.12 -14.79 5.34
CA GLY A 21 -4.19 -13.90 4.19
C GLY A 21 -2.85 -13.24 3.80
N ALA A 22 -1.73 -13.57 4.43
CA ALA A 22 -0.47 -12.85 4.23
C ALA A 22 0.02 -12.88 2.77
N TRP A 23 -0.26 -13.96 2.03
CA TRP A 23 0.09 -14.07 0.62
C TRP A 23 -0.81 -13.22 -0.28
N LEU A 24 -2.12 -13.22 0.00
CA LEU A 24 -3.10 -12.40 -0.73
C LEU A 24 -2.82 -10.91 -0.53
N ALA A 25 -2.61 -10.47 0.72
CA ALA A 25 -2.31 -9.07 1.02
C ALA A 25 -1.03 -8.58 0.31
N ARG A 26 0.01 -9.44 0.23
CA ARG A 26 1.23 -9.12 -0.55
C ARG A 26 0.94 -9.02 -2.04
N LEU A 27 0.09 -9.88 -2.58
CA LEU A 27 -0.32 -9.84 -3.98
C LEU A 27 -1.08 -8.55 -4.29
N GLU A 28 -2.04 -8.16 -3.45
CA GLU A 28 -2.83 -6.93 -3.61
C GLU A 28 -1.95 -5.68 -3.60
N VAL A 29 -1.04 -5.56 -2.63
CA VAL A 29 -0.09 -4.44 -2.54
C VAL A 29 0.86 -4.43 -3.73
N ARG A 30 1.30 -5.60 -4.21
CA ARG A 30 2.15 -5.68 -5.40
C ARG A 30 1.41 -5.20 -6.65
N ILE A 31 0.21 -5.73 -6.90
CA ILE A 31 -0.61 -5.38 -8.07
C ILE A 31 -0.92 -3.89 -8.08
N ILE A 32 -1.38 -3.30 -6.96
CA ILE A 32 -1.74 -1.88 -6.95
C ILE A 32 -0.52 -1.00 -7.25
N LEU A 33 0.65 -1.33 -6.71
CA LEU A 33 1.88 -0.57 -6.97
C LEU A 33 2.37 -0.76 -8.42
N GLU A 34 2.36 -1.98 -8.93
CA GLU A 34 2.74 -2.28 -10.33
C GLU A 34 1.82 -1.54 -11.31
N GLU A 35 0.50 -1.59 -11.11
CA GLU A 35 -0.48 -0.91 -11.97
C GLU A 35 -0.39 0.61 -11.88
N MET A 36 -0.19 1.17 -10.69
CA MET A 36 0.02 2.61 -10.52
C MET A 36 1.26 3.08 -11.29
N ILE A 37 2.36 2.31 -11.24
CA ILE A 37 3.59 2.62 -11.99
C ILE A 37 3.36 2.50 -13.50
N ALA A 38 2.78 1.38 -13.96
CA ALA A 38 2.53 1.13 -15.37
C ALA A 38 1.64 2.21 -16.02
N ARG A 39 0.68 2.74 -15.26
CA ARG A 39 -0.23 3.81 -15.70
C ARG A 39 0.32 5.22 -15.50
N GLY A 40 1.52 5.36 -14.93
CA GLY A 40 2.11 6.67 -14.59
C GLY A 40 1.28 7.47 -13.59
N ILE A 41 0.57 6.80 -12.68
CA ILE A 41 -0.24 7.44 -11.65
C ILE A 41 0.69 8.03 -10.59
N ARG A 42 0.64 9.36 -10.47
CA ARG A 42 1.25 10.10 -9.36
C ARG A 42 0.14 10.75 -8.55
N LEU A 43 0.23 10.60 -7.23
CA LEU A 43 -0.74 11.15 -6.28
C LEU A 43 -0.09 12.28 -5.49
N GLU A 44 -0.84 13.34 -5.26
CA GLU A 44 -0.51 14.41 -4.30
C GLU A 44 -1.64 14.53 -3.27
N LEU A 45 -1.29 14.88 -2.03
CA LEU A 45 -2.29 15.11 -0.98
C LEU A 45 -3.11 16.34 -1.35
N ALA A 46 -4.44 16.16 -1.41
CA ALA A 46 -5.37 17.24 -1.69
C ALA A 46 -5.86 17.93 -0.40
N ASP A 47 -5.83 17.21 0.73
CA ASP A 47 -6.22 17.70 2.05
C ASP A 47 -5.60 16.83 3.16
N ALA A 48 -5.81 17.20 4.41
CA ALA A 48 -5.36 16.46 5.58
C ALA A 48 -6.03 15.07 5.66
N PRO A 49 -5.25 13.98 5.81
CA PRO A 49 -5.80 12.64 6.00
C PRO A 49 -6.50 12.50 7.35
N ALA A 50 -7.61 11.76 7.41
CA ALA A 50 -8.27 11.42 8.66
C ALA A 50 -7.95 9.99 9.09
N ARG A 51 -7.59 9.82 10.36
CA ARG A 51 -7.29 8.52 10.97
C ARG A 51 -8.56 7.82 11.42
N ALA A 52 -8.60 6.51 11.25
CA ALA A 52 -9.69 5.70 11.81
C ALA A 52 -9.65 5.77 13.34
N ARG A 53 -10.81 5.88 13.98
CA ARG A 53 -10.93 5.79 15.45
C ARG A 53 -10.80 4.32 15.87
N SER A 54 -9.57 3.88 16.13
CA SER A 54 -9.27 2.52 16.59
C SER A 54 -8.10 2.52 17.56
N ASN A 55 -8.17 1.68 18.58
CA ASN A 55 -7.07 1.36 19.49
C ASN A 55 -6.27 0.13 19.03
N PHE A 56 -6.63 -0.48 17.91
CA PHE A 56 -6.01 -1.70 17.39
C PHE A 56 -5.49 -1.53 15.96
N VAL A 57 -6.28 -0.94 15.07
CA VAL A 57 -5.94 -0.80 13.64
C VAL A 57 -5.32 0.57 13.35
N ASN A 58 -4.11 0.56 12.78
CA ASN A 58 -3.39 1.76 12.37
C ASN A 58 -3.86 2.30 10.99
N GLY A 59 -5.17 2.52 10.81
CA GLY A 59 -5.78 2.85 9.50
C GLY A 59 -6.03 4.33 9.23
N LEU A 60 -6.04 4.69 7.95
CA LEU A 60 -6.62 5.94 7.45
C LEU A 60 -8.09 5.69 7.10
N GLN A 61 -8.98 6.52 7.63
CA GLN A 61 -10.40 6.48 7.25
C GLN A 61 -10.65 7.25 5.96
N THR A 62 -9.93 8.36 5.76
CA THR A 62 -9.93 9.10 4.49
C THR A 62 -8.50 9.53 4.14
N LEU A 63 -8.19 9.47 2.85
CA LEU A 63 -6.93 9.96 2.29
C LEU A 63 -7.25 10.76 1.01
N PRO A 64 -7.53 12.06 1.14
CA PRO A 64 -7.86 12.91 -0.01
C PRO A 64 -6.62 13.11 -0.89
N VAL A 65 -6.71 12.70 -2.16
CA VAL A 65 -5.61 12.80 -3.12
C VAL A 65 -6.08 13.33 -4.47
N SER A 66 -5.20 14.05 -5.16
CA SER A 66 -5.35 14.40 -6.57
C SER A 66 -4.43 13.52 -7.42
N VAL A 67 -4.92 13.13 -8.60
CA VAL A 67 -4.09 12.42 -9.60
C VAL A 67 -3.37 13.48 -10.43
N VAL A 68 -2.07 13.64 -10.21
CA VAL A 68 -1.20 14.57 -10.92
C VAL A 68 -0.40 13.81 -11.98
N SER A 69 -1.10 13.16 -12.92
CA SER A 69 -0.40 12.46 -13.99
C SER A 69 0.41 13.47 -14.83
N ARG A 70 1.73 13.25 -14.94
CA ARG A 70 2.45 13.74 -16.12
C ARG A 70 2.27 12.66 -17.16
N GLY A 71 1.43 12.92 -18.16
CA GLY A 71 1.30 12.02 -19.30
C GLY A 71 2.68 11.73 -19.90
N SER A 72 3.23 10.55 -19.66
CA SER A 72 4.32 10.01 -20.46
C SER A 72 4.11 8.52 -20.60
N ARG A 73 3.89 8.09 -21.85
CA ARG A 73 3.86 6.69 -22.27
C ARG A 73 5.04 5.93 -21.65
N VAL A 74 4.76 4.86 -20.94
CA VAL A 74 5.73 3.78 -20.78
C VAL A 74 5.82 3.08 -22.15
N PRO A 75 7.00 3.01 -22.81
CA PRO A 75 7.13 2.18 -24.00
C PRO A 75 6.99 0.70 -23.60
N ALA A 76 6.37 -0.05 -24.51
CA ALA A 76 6.11 -1.48 -24.39
C ALA A 76 7.35 -2.32 -24.10
#